data_AF-A0AAE3JQK4-F1
#
_entry.id   AF-A0AAE3JQK4-F1
#
_cell.length_a   1.000
_cell.length_b   1.000
_cell.length_c   1.000
_cell.angle_alpha   90.00
_cell.angle_beta   90.00
_cell.angle_gamma   90.00
#
_symmetry.space_group_name_H-M   'P 1'
#
loop_
_entity.id
_entity.type
_entity.pdbx_description
1 polymer ?
#
loop_
_entity_poly.entity_id
_entity_poly.type
_entity_poly.pdbx_seq_one_letter_code
_entity_poly.pdbx_strand_id
1 'polypeptide(L)'
;MAYKKLKPHLIDEATREAEMRRLWHDEYCIKEIETFDKIKVKFYDDMFDHCFFESANRIEKDKSILSLNRLEKMLWIKETLQDGQAILKKGWDNYHKTYYTNRRVAIVKENYVVIIRFTGILKAKLVTAYEKNDVKNILENPDFERSEEFFGKDWHKKNVDSGSTFKTFVNSLPKVKNSTKIQNRFISTIDINILMLIVL
;
A
#
# COMPACT_ATOMS: atom_id res chain seq x y z
N MET A 1 5.11 -1.03 -13.66
CA MET A 1 4.32 -2.26 -13.47
C MET A 1 2.89 -1.92 -13.84
N ALA A 2 2.29 -2.62 -14.81
CA ALA A 2 0.86 -2.52 -15.07
C ALA A 2 0.16 -3.52 -14.12
N TYR A 3 -0.76 -3.02 -13.30
CA TYR A 3 -1.46 -3.84 -12.32
C TYR A 3 -2.46 -4.77 -13.02
N LYS A 4 -2.56 -6.04 -12.57
CA LYS A 4 -3.46 -7.02 -13.23
C LYS A 4 -4.92 -6.65 -13.00
N LYS A 5 -5.67 -6.39 -14.08
CA LYS A 5 -7.13 -6.18 -14.02
C LYS A 5 -7.89 -7.48 -14.26
N LEU A 6 -8.92 -7.72 -13.47
CA LEU A 6 -9.89 -8.79 -13.71
C LEU A 6 -10.87 -8.38 -14.82
N LYS A 7 -11.63 -9.35 -15.35
CA LYS A 7 -12.67 -9.10 -16.37
C LYS A 7 -14.03 -9.60 -15.88
N PRO A 8 -14.58 -9.05 -14.78
CA PRO A 8 -15.84 -9.50 -14.19
C PRO A 8 -17.03 -9.32 -15.13
N HIS A 9 -16.95 -8.37 -16.07
CA HIS A 9 -17.96 -8.15 -17.11
C HIS A 9 -18.08 -9.32 -18.12
N LEU A 10 -17.11 -10.23 -18.17
CA LEU A 10 -17.18 -11.45 -19.01
C LEU A 10 -17.75 -12.66 -18.27
N ILE A 11 -17.93 -12.58 -16.95
CA ILE A 11 -18.56 -13.62 -16.14
C ILE A 11 -20.07 -13.47 -16.26
N ASP A 12 -20.80 -14.58 -16.32
CA ASP A 12 -22.26 -14.58 -16.38
C ASP A 12 -22.86 -13.86 -15.16
N GLU A 13 -23.91 -13.07 -15.38
CA GLU A 13 -24.49 -12.24 -14.31
C GLU A 13 -25.06 -13.06 -13.16
N ALA A 14 -25.60 -14.25 -13.43
CA ALA A 14 -26.18 -15.10 -12.39
C ALA A 14 -25.12 -15.73 -11.47
N THR A 15 -23.89 -15.92 -11.95
CA THR A 15 -22.79 -16.55 -11.18
C THR A 15 -21.71 -15.57 -10.72
N ARG A 16 -21.67 -14.36 -11.29
CA ARG A 16 -20.59 -13.38 -11.09
C ARG A 16 -20.26 -13.11 -9.64
N GLU A 17 -21.25 -12.81 -8.81
CA GLU A 17 -20.99 -12.53 -7.40
C GLU A 17 -20.33 -13.72 -6.70
N ALA A 18 -20.88 -14.92 -6.89
CA ALA A 18 -20.39 -16.13 -6.27
C ALA A 18 -18.94 -16.44 -6.69
N GLU A 19 -18.62 -16.29 -7.97
CA GLU A 19 -17.26 -16.45 -8.49
C GLU A 19 -16.29 -15.43 -7.92
N MET A 20 -16.69 -14.16 -7.83
CA MET A 20 -15.85 -13.10 -7.29
C MET A 20 -15.65 -13.22 -5.78
N ARG A 21 -16.66 -13.68 -5.03
CA ARG A 21 -16.54 -14.00 -3.60
C ARG A 21 -15.59 -15.17 -3.36
N ARG A 22 -15.67 -16.22 -4.19
CA ARG A 22 -14.73 -17.34 -4.13
C ARG A 22 -13.30 -16.87 -4.38
N LEU A 23 -13.09 -16.05 -5.42
CA LEU A 23 -11.78 -15.48 -5.69
C LEU A 23 -11.27 -14.62 -4.52
N TRP A 24 -12.15 -13.80 -3.93
CA TRP A 24 -11.82 -13.01 -2.74
C TRP A 24 -11.36 -13.90 -1.58
N HIS A 25 -12.13 -14.95 -1.28
CA HIS A 25 -11.81 -15.89 -0.23
C HIS A 25 -10.44 -16.54 -0.46
N ASP A 26 -10.23 -17.08 -1.66
CA ASP A 26 -9.03 -17.82 -2.03
C ASP A 26 -7.77 -16.93 -2.04
N GLU A 27 -7.88 -15.70 -2.54
CA GLU A 27 -6.74 -14.77 -2.63
C GLU A 27 -6.43 -14.04 -1.31
N TYR A 28 -7.45 -13.70 -0.52
CA TYR A 28 -7.32 -12.79 0.62
C TYR A 28 -7.64 -13.41 1.99
N CYS A 29 -8.62 -14.30 2.09
CA CYS A 29 -9.13 -14.76 3.39
C CYS A 29 -8.37 -15.97 3.94
N ILE A 30 -7.87 -16.86 3.07
CA ILE A 30 -7.14 -18.07 3.49
C ILE A 30 -5.82 -17.73 4.20
N LYS A 31 -5.10 -16.70 3.72
CA LYS A 31 -3.78 -16.33 4.25
C LYS A 31 -3.64 -14.82 4.42
N GLU A 32 -2.89 -14.44 5.44
CA GLU A 32 -2.54 -13.04 5.66
C GLU A 32 -1.60 -12.52 4.55
N ILE A 33 -1.83 -11.28 4.12
CA ILE A 33 -0.94 -10.59 3.19
C ILE A 33 0.09 -9.80 3.99
N GLU A 34 1.36 -10.10 3.78
CA GLU A 34 2.46 -9.30 4.32
C GLU A 34 2.71 -8.08 3.42
N THR A 35 2.70 -6.89 4.01
CA THR A 35 3.05 -5.63 3.33
C THR A 35 4.56 -5.52 3.13
N PHE A 36 5.01 -4.57 2.30
CA PHE A 36 6.44 -4.32 2.08
C PHE A 36 7.20 -4.01 3.39
N ASP A 37 6.51 -3.44 4.38
CA ASP A 37 7.03 -3.11 5.71
C ASP A 37 6.61 -4.11 6.81
N LYS A 38 6.37 -5.38 6.43
CA LYS A 38 6.24 -6.54 7.33
C LYS A 38 4.99 -6.57 8.21
N ILE A 39 3.96 -5.81 7.86
CA ILE A 39 2.67 -5.89 8.55
C ILE A 39 1.85 -7.01 7.92
N LYS A 40 1.37 -7.92 8.75
CA LYS A 40 0.43 -8.96 8.35
C LYS A 40 -0.98 -8.40 8.35
N VAL A 41 -1.60 -8.35 7.17
CA VAL A 41 -2.94 -7.83 6.97
C VAL A 41 -3.91 -9.00 6.82
N LYS A 42 -4.88 -9.07 7.74
CA LYS A 42 -5.96 -10.06 7.71
C LYS A 42 -7.18 -9.52 6.97
N PHE A 43 -7.79 -10.37 6.18
CA PHE A 43 -9.03 -10.13 5.44
C PHE A 43 -10.10 -11.10 5.94
N TYR A 44 -11.35 -10.74 5.70
CA TYR A 44 -12.52 -11.48 6.15
C TYR A 44 -13.55 -11.49 5.02
N ASP A 45 -14.38 -12.53 4.95
CA ASP A 45 -15.38 -12.68 3.89
C ASP A 45 -16.42 -11.56 3.90
N ASP A 46 -16.80 -11.08 5.09
CA ASP A 46 -17.74 -9.96 5.29
C ASP A 46 -17.22 -8.61 4.74
N MET A 47 -15.92 -8.49 4.50
CA MET A 47 -15.31 -7.30 3.91
C MET A 47 -15.49 -7.20 2.41
N PHE A 48 -15.92 -8.28 1.74
CA PHE A 48 -16.22 -8.25 0.30
C PHE A 48 -17.26 -7.16 -0.01
N ASP A 49 -18.35 -7.14 0.76
CA ASP A 49 -19.46 -6.22 0.54
C ASP A 49 -19.01 -4.77 0.71
N HIS A 50 -18.20 -4.52 1.74
CA HIS A 50 -17.63 -3.21 2.01
C HIS A 50 -16.68 -2.70 0.93
N CYS A 51 -16.02 -3.60 0.20
CA CYS A 51 -15.09 -3.23 -0.87
C CYS A 51 -15.81 -3.11 -2.21
N PHE A 52 -16.69 -4.04 -2.56
CA PHE A 52 -17.16 -4.20 -3.94
C PHE A 52 -18.60 -3.80 -4.18
N PHE A 53 -19.39 -3.52 -3.13
CA PHE A 53 -20.72 -2.95 -3.31
C PHE A 53 -20.69 -1.43 -3.21
N GLU A 54 -21.53 -0.83 -4.04
CA GLU A 54 -21.77 0.61 -4.12
C GLU A 54 -23.21 0.92 -3.78
N SER A 55 -23.43 2.17 -3.36
CA SER A 55 -24.77 2.58 -3.02
C SER A 55 -25.53 3.01 -4.27
N ALA A 56 -26.66 2.37 -4.55
CA ALA A 56 -27.57 2.77 -5.64
C ALA A 56 -28.12 4.18 -5.42
N ASN A 57 -28.41 4.51 -4.16
CA ASN A 57 -28.86 5.81 -3.73
C ASN A 57 -28.07 6.24 -2.48
N ARG A 58 -27.18 7.22 -2.63
CA ARG A 58 -26.34 7.73 -1.53
C ARG A 58 -27.14 8.35 -0.38
N ILE A 59 -28.38 8.79 -0.62
CA ILE A 59 -29.27 9.34 0.41
C ILE A 59 -29.86 8.20 1.26
N GLU A 60 -30.29 7.11 0.62
CA GLU A 60 -30.89 5.95 1.27
C GLU A 60 -29.85 4.94 1.77
N LYS A 61 -28.57 5.09 1.38
CA LYS A 61 -27.46 4.16 1.69
C LYS A 61 -27.73 2.72 1.23
N ASP A 62 -28.60 2.53 0.24
CA ASP A 62 -28.89 1.21 -0.32
C ASP A 62 -27.63 0.65 -1.00
N LYS A 63 -27.03 -0.44 -0.49
CA LYS A 63 -25.80 -1.06 -0.99
C LYS A 63 -26.10 -2.26 -1.91
N SER A 64 -26.98 -2.07 -2.88
CA SER A 64 -27.45 -3.15 -3.76
C SER A 64 -26.62 -3.36 -5.02
N ILE A 65 -25.69 -2.47 -5.37
CA ILE A 65 -24.98 -2.52 -6.66
C ILE A 65 -23.60 -3.16 -6.51
N LEU A 66 -23.41 -4.31 -7.14
CA LEU A 66 -22.08 -4.92 -7.32
C LEU A 66 -21.27 -4.10 -8.34
N SER A 67 -20.20 -3.44 -7.87
CA SER A 67 -19.39 -2.54 -8.70
C SER A 67 -18.36 -3.29 -9.54
N LEU A 68 -18.64 -3.43 -10.84
CA LEU A 68 -17.70 -4.02 -11.80
C LEU A 68 -16.35 -3.30 -11.80
N ASN A 69 -16.35 -1.96 -11.69
CA ASN A 69 -15.11 -1.16 -11.66
C ASN A 69 -14.22 -1.52 -10.46
N ARG A 70 -14.83 -1.76 -9.28
CA ARG A 70 -14.07 -2.18 -8.10
C ARG A 70 -13.61 -3.63 -8.20
N LEU A 71 -14.46 -4.51 -8.73
CA LEU A 71 -14.10 -5.90 -8.96
C LEU A 71 -12.92 -6.04 -9.94
N GLU A 72 -12.88 -5.25 -11.01
CA GLU A 72 -11.76 -5.20 -11.96
C GLU A 72 -10.41 -4.97 -11.28
N LYS A 73 -10.41 -4.21 -10.18
CA LYS A 73 -9.22 -3.80 -9.42
C LYS A 73 -9.03 -4.58 -8.12
N MET A 74 -9.77 -5.67 -7.91
CA MET A 74 -9.67 -6.48 -6.68
C MET A 74 -8.20 -6.85 -6.37
N LEU A 75 -7.49 -7.41 -7.35
CA LEU A 75 -6.09 -7.86 -7.19
C LEU A 75 -5.12 -6.71 -6.82
N TRP A 76 -5.48 -5.46 -7.12
CA TRP A 76 -4.64 -4.30 -6.83
C TRP A 76 -4.50 -4.04 -5.35
N ILE A 77 -5.40 -4.58 -4.52
CA ILE A 77 -5.29 -4.46 -3.06
C ILE A 77 -3.98 -5.06 -2.57
N LYS A 78 -3.65 -6.27 -3.06
CA LYS A 78 -2.44 -6.98 -2.67
C LYS A 78 -1.21 -6.27 -3.22
N GLU A 79 -1.25 -5.91 -4.50
CA GLU A 79 -0.14 -5.22 -5.17
C GLU A 79 0.14 -3.87 -4.49
N THR A 80 -0.88 -3.11 -4.09
CA THR A 80 -0.74 -1.84 -3.34
C THR A 80 -0.12 -2.04 -1.95
N LEU A 81 -0.51 -3.08 -1.22
CA LEU A 81 0.05 -3.37 0.11
C LEU A 81 1.52 -3.81 0.03
N GLN A 82 1.93 -4.41 -1.09
CA GLN A 82 3.28 -4.91 -1.33
C GLN A 82 4.17 -3.89 -2.06
N ASP A 83 3.61 -2.78 -2.52
CA ASP A 83 4.38 -1.72 -3.19
C ASP A 83 5.10 -0.83 -2.17
N GLY A 84 6.42 -0.96 -2.11
CA GLY A 84 7.27 -0.11 -1.28
C GLY A 84 7.37 1.35 -1.72
N GLN A 85 6.81 1.71 -2.88
CA GLN A 85 6.70 3.07 -3.39
C GLN A 85 5.30 3.67 -3.17
N ALA A 86 4.39 2.95 -2.50
CA ALA A 86 3.08 3.49 -2.15
C ALA A 86 3.20 4.69 -1.21
N ILE A 87 2.42 5.74 -1.47
CA ILE A 87 2.35 6.92 -0.60
C ILE A 87 1.50 6.54 0.61
N LEU A 88 2.06 6.68 1.81
CA LEU A 88 1.40 6.31 3.07
C LEU A 88 0.95 7.54 3.85
N LYS A 89 -0.36 7.66 4.08
CA LYS A 89 -0.99 8.78 4.79
C LYS A 89 -1.79 8.31 6.00
N LYS A 90 -2.03 9.21 6.96
CA LYS A 90 -2.96 8.95 8.08
C LYS A 90 -4.41 8.96 7.59
N GLY A 91 -5.21 8.06 8.13
CA GLY A 91 -6.66 8.04 7.90
C GLY A 91 -7.38 9.16 8.65
N TRP A 92 -8.44 9.72 8.07
CA TRP A 92 -9.25 10.78 8.68
C TRP A 92 -10.49 10.24 9.39
N ASP A 93 -10.73 10.66 10.63
CA ASP A 93 -11.95 10.41 11.39
C ASP A 93 -12.95 11.56 11.17
N ASN A 94 -14.00 11.28 10.41
CA ASN A 94 -15.04 12.26 10.12
C ASN A 94 -15.92 12.63 11.32
N TYR A 95 -16.00 11.77 12.34
CA TYR A 95 -16.82 12.00 13.53
C TYR A 95 -16.07 12.89 14.52
N HIS A 96 -14.83 12.51 14.86
CA HIS A 96 -14.01 13.26 15.82
C HIS A 96 -13.21 14.42 15.19
N LYS A 97 -13.25 14.57 13.86
CA LYS A 97 -12.50 15.59 13.10
C LYS A 97 -11.00 15.59 13.41
N THR A 98 -10.44 14.38 13.50
CA THR A 98 -9.01 14.18 13.80
C THR A 98 -8.46 13.02 12.97
N TYR A 99 -7.14 12.85 12.97
CA TYR A 99 -6.49 11.72 12.30
C TYR A 99 -6.50 10.48 13.19
N TYR A 100 -6.76 9.33 12.59
CA TYR A 100 -6.58 8.05 13.25
C TYR A 100 -5.09 7.80 13.50
N THR A 101 -4.76 7.36 14.71
CA THR A 101 -3.43 6.86 15.05
C THR A 101 -3.20 5.46 14.47
N ASN A 102 -4.26 4.66 14.35
CA ASN A 102 -4.22 3.26 13.97
C ASN A 102 -4.71 2.96 12.54
N ARG A 103 -4.84 3.96 11.66
CA ARG A 103 -5.21 3.72 10.25
C ARG A 103 -4.17 4.26 9.29
N ARG A 104 -3.77 3.40 8.36
CA ARG A 104 -2.88 3.72 7.25
C ARG A 104 -3.67 3.69 5.94
N VAL A 105 -3.51 4.76 5.18
CA VAL A 105 -4.02 4.90 3.82
C VAL A 105 -2.84 4.78 2.87
N ALA A 106 -2.85 3.76 2.01
CA ALA A 106 -1.84 3.55 0.98
C ALA A 106 -2.41 3.98 -0.38
N ILE A 107 -1.63 4.73 -1.16
CA ILE A 107 -2.02 5.24 -2.48
C ILE A 107 -0.95 4.88 -3.50
N VAL A 108 -1.37 4.35 -4.65
CA VAL A 108 -0.49 4.00 -5.79
C VAL A 108 -0.86 4.79 -7.05
N LYS A 109 -0.04 4.63 -8.11
CA LYS A 109 0.00 5.46 -9.34
C LYS A 109 -1.34 5.73 -10.06
N GLU A 110 -2.40 4.98 -9.81
CA GLU A 110 -3.73 5.18 -10.42
C GLU A 110 -4.78 5.63 -9.41
N ASN A 111 -4.37 6.40 -8.38
CA ASN A 111 -5.25 6.86 -7.32
C ASN A 111 -6.05 5.74 -6.63
N TYR A 112 -5.50 4.53 -6.66
CA TYR A 112 -6.06 3.39 -5.97
C TYR A 112 -5.67 3.47 -4.51
N VAL A 113 -6.68 3.47 -3.65
CA VAL A 113 -6.56 3.70 -2.22
C VAL A 113 -6.86 2.41 -1.50
N VAL A 114 -5.94 1.98 -0.62
CA VAL A 114 -6.14 0.85 0.28
C VAL A 114 -6.02 1.35 1.72
N ILE A 115 -7.04 1.07 2.53
CA ILE A 115 -7.06 1.48 3.94
C ILE A 115 -6.98 0.24 4.81
N ILE A 116 -6.00 0.23 5.72
CA ILE A 116 -5.87 -0.79 6.75
C ILE A 116 -5.96 -0.17 8.14
N ARG A 117 -6.44 -0.94 9.11
CA ARG A 117 -6.47 -0.58 10.52
C ARG A 117 -5.56 -1.53 11.31
N PHE A 118 -4.63 -0.97 12.06
CA PHE A 118 -3.79 -1.73 12.96
C PHE A 118 -4.61 -2.31 14.11
N THR A 119 -4.26 -3.54 14.49
CA THR A 119 -4.89 -4.30 15.58
C THR A 119 -3.87 -4.78 16.60
N GLY A 120 -2.59 -4.59 16.33
CA GLY A 120 -1.47 -4.89 17.21
C GLY A 120 -0.14 -4.71 16.50
N ILE A 121 0.95 -5.13 17.15
CA ILE A 121 2.31 -5.08 16.59
C ILE A 121 2.37 -5.93 15.31
N LEU A 122 2.75 -5.29 14.21
CA LEU A 122 2.86 -5.86 12.86
C LEU A 122 1.59 -6.60 12.40
N LYS A 123 0.43 -6.19 12.91
CA LYS A 123 -0.87 -6.81 12.61
C LYS A 123 -1.90 -5.75 12.27
N ALA A 124 -2.56 -5.93 11.13
CA ALA A 124 -3.64 -5.07 10.69
C ALA A 124 -4.77 -5.88 10.07
N LYS A 125 -5.89 -5.21 9.84
CA LYS A 125 -6.98 -5.73 9.02
C LYS A 125 -7.36 -4.73 7.94
N LEU A 126 -7.88 -5.23 6.82
CA LEU A 126 -8.44 -4.37 5.78
C LEU A 126 -9.64 -3.59 6.35
N VAL A 127 -9.77 -2.32 5.94
CA VAL A 127 -10.96 -1.50 6.16
C VAL A 127 -11.74 -1.32 4.87
N THR A 128 -11.08 -0.97 3.77
CA THR A 128 -11.70 -0.85 2.44
C THR A 128 -10.61 -0.62 1.39
N ALA A 129 -10.96 -0.77 0.12
CA ALA A 129 -10.14 -0.34 -1.00
C ALA A 129 -11.02 0.17 -2.15
N TYR A 130 -10.56 1.20 -2.85
CA TYR A 130 -11.30 1.80 -3.96
C TYR A 130 -10.40 2.70 -4.81
N GLU A 131 -10.78 2.89 -6.06
CA GLU A 131 -10.23 3.94 -6.92
C GLU A 131 -10.90 5.28 -6.62
N LYS A 132 -10.11 6.36 -6.59
CA LYS A 132 -10.61 7.71 -6.35
C LYS A 132 -10.20 8.63 -7.51
N ASN A 133 -11.15 9.40 -8.06
CA ASN A 133 -10.85 10.32 -9.17
C ASN A 133 -9.80 11.38 -8.78
N ASP A 134 -9.96 11.98 -7.60
CA ASP A 134 -9.04 12.97 -7.05
C ASP A 134 -8.61 12.57 -5.64
N VAL A 135 -7.32 12.38 -5.42
CA VAL A 135 -6.73 12.01 -4.12
C VAL A 135 -6.08 13.18 -3.40
N LYS A 136 -6.15 14.41 -3.93
CA LYS A 136 -5.49 15.60 -3.36
C LYS A 136 -5.81 15.77 -1.87
N ASN A 137 -7.08 15.61 -1.50
CA ASN A 137 -7.51 15.71 -0.11
C ASN A 137 -6.89 14.65 0.83
N ILE A 138 -6.45 13.51 0.29
CA ILE A 138 -5.74 12.47 1.05
C ILE A 138 -4.24 12.77 1.05
N LEU A 139 -3.70 13.25 -0.07
CA LEU A 139 -2.28 13.61 -0.20
C LEU A 139 -1.87 14.78 0.72
N GLU A 140 -2.81 15.67 1.02
CA GLU A 140 -2.63 16.77 1.99
C GLU A 140 -2.64 16.30 3.46
N ASN A 141 -3.07 15.06 3.73
CA ASN A 141 -3.01 14.52 5.09
C ASN A 141 -1.54 14.36 5.55
N PRO A 142 -1.31 14.34 6.88
CA PRO A 142 -0.02 13.94 7.44
C PRO A 142 0.40 12.55 6.95
N ASP A 143 1.71 12.39 6.79
CA ASP A 143 2.30 11.09 6.46
C ASP A 143 2.05 10.09 7.58
N PHE A 144 1.91 8.82 7.19
CA PHE A 144 1.81 7.75 8.17
C PHE A 144 3.15 7.57 8.89
N GLU A 145 3.14 7.79 10.20
CA GLU A 145 4.30 7.60 11.06
C GLU A 145 4.29 6.19 11.64
N ARG A 146 5.47 5.55 11.65
CA ARG A 146 5.65 4.25 12.30
C ARG A 146 5.86 4.47 13.80
N SER A 147 5.01 3.86 14.61
CA SER A 147 5.06 3.96 16.07
C SER A 147 5.51 2.65 16.72
N GLU A 148 6.09 2.73 17.92
CA GLU A 148 6.42 1.53 18.72
C GLU A 148 5.19 0.67 19.01
N GLU A 149 4.02 1.28 19.16
CA GLU A 149 2.74 0.59 19.40
C GLU A 149 2.43 -0.44 18.29
N PHE A 150 2.74 -0.10 17.02
CA PHE A 150 2.40 -0.94 15.88
C PHE A 150 3.60 -1.64 15.23
N PHE A 151 4.83 -1.18 15.47
CA PHE A 151 6.04 -1.76 14.88
C PHE A 151 6.98 -2.40 15.91
N GLY A 152 6.70 -2.22 17.20
CA GLY A 152 7.54 -2.68 18.30
C GLY A 152 8.74 -1.76 18.58
N LYS A 153 9.34 -1.92 19.76
CA LYS A 153 10.45 -1.07 20.27
C LYS A 153 11.71 -1.12 19.41
N ASP A 154 11.97 -2.25 18.76
CA ASP A 154 13.19 -2.46 17.96
C ASP A 154 13.06 -1.99 16.50
N TRP A 155 11.94 -1.37 16.12
CA TRP A 155 11.72 -0.88 14.76
C TRP A 155 12.79 0.14 14.32
N HIS A 156 13.24 1.01 15.24
CA HIS A 156 14.28 1.99 14.97
C HIS A 156 15.66 1.35 14.70
N LYS A 157 15.98 0.24 15.38
CA LYS A 157 17.29 -0.43 15.24
C LYS A 157 17.48 -1.00 13.82
N LYS A 158 16.42 -1.60 13.26
CA LYS A 158 16.47 -2.24 11.93
C LYS A 158 16.68 -1.27 10.75
N ASN A 159 16.39 0.01 10.91
CA ASN A 159 16.62 1.03 9.87
C ASN A 159 18.00 1.73 10.00
N VAL A 160 18.66 1.59 11.15
CA VAL A 160 20.02 2.11 11.36
C VAL A 160 21.05 1.17 10.72
N ASP A 161 20.81 -0.15 10.72
CA ASP A 161 21.76 -1.13 10.18
C ASP A 161 21.89 -1.07 8.64
N SER A 162 20.81 -0.77 7.92
CA SER A 162 20.86 -0.56 6.46
C SER A 162 21.59 0.73 6.08
N GLY A 163 21.39 1.81 6.84
CA GLY A 163 22.10 3.08 6.67
C GLY A 163 23.56 3.03 7.14
N SER A 164 23.86 2.27 8.19
CA SER A 164 25.21 2.02 8.72
C SER A 164 26.06 1.20 7.76
N THR A 165 25.48 0.16 7.16
CA THR A 165 26.15 -0.66 6.13
C THR A 165 26.47 0.19 4.90
N PHE A 166 25.54 1.05 4.47
CA PHE A 166 25.77 1.97 3.35
C PHE A 166 26.84 3.03 3.65
N LYS A 167 26.84 3.60 4.85
CA LYS A 167 27.85 4.59 5.28
C LYS A 167 29.23 3.95 5.44
N THR A 168 29.29 2.72 5.94
CA THR A 168 30.53 1.91 6.03
C THR A 168 31.04 1.56 4.64
N PHE A 169 30.17 1.15 3.72
CA PHE A 169 30.52 0.87 2.33
C PHE A 169 31.07 2.13 1.62
N VAL A 170 30.36 3.26 1.69
CA VAL A 170 30.81 4.55 1.13
C VAL A 170 32.15 5.00 1.72
N ASN A 171 32.38 4.80 3.02
CA ASN A 171 33.64 5.13 3.66
C ASN A 171 34.77 4.13 3.37
N SER A 172 34.45 2.93 2.90
CA SER A 172 35.42 1.91 2.46
C SER A 172 35.84 2.05 1.00
N LEU A 173 35.11 2.86 0.20
CA LEU A 173 35.50 3.16 -1.16
C LEU A 173 36.81 3.95 -1.19
N PRO A 174 37.78 3.58 -2.04
CA PRO A 174 39.04 4.27 -2.13
C PRO A 174 38.81 5.73 -2.53
N LYS A 175 39.25 6.66 -1.69
CA LYS A 175 39.24 8.10 -2.01
C LYS A 175 40.16 8.32 -3.20
N VAL A 176 39.59 8.47 -4.39
CA VAL A 176 40.32 8.88 -5.58
C VAL A 176 40.86 10.28 -5.34
N LYS A 177 42.15 10.36 -5.02
CA LYS A 177 42.90 11.60 -5.13
C LYS A 177 43.11 11.82 -6.62
N ASN A 178 42.47 12.84 -7.20
CA ASN A 178 43.18 13.86 -7.97
C ASN A 178 42.24 14.88 -8.65
N SER A 179 42.69 16.14 -8.54
CA SER A 179 42.58 17.25 -9.49
C SER A 179 41.25 17.98 -9.66
N THR A 180 41.20 19.12 -9.00
CA THR A 180 40.58 20.41 -9.34
C THR A 180 40.05 20.53 -10.78
N LYS A 181 38.81 20.08 -11.02
CA LYS A 181 37.76 20.72 -11.84
C LYS A 181 36.59 19.73 -11.92
N ILE A 182 35.37 20.25 -11.86
CA ILE A 182 34.08 19.54 -11.77
C ILE A 182 33.66 19.26 -10.31
N GLN A 183 33.38 20.36 -9.57
CA GLN A 183 32.63 20.28 -8.30
C GLN A 183 31.16 20.71 -8.41
N ASN A 184 30.62 20.95 -9.61
CA ASN A 184 29.24 21.48 -9.76
C ASN A 184 28.29 20.68 -10.67
N ARG A 185 28.48 19.37 -10.87
CA ARG A 185 27.52 18.52 -11.61
C ARG A 185 27.45 17.06 -11.14
N PHE A 186 27.32 16.81 -9.84
CA PHE A 186 27.03 15.47 -9.32
C PHE A 186 26.04 15.52 -8.14
N ILE A 187 24.85 16.08 -8.38
CA ILE A 187 23.66 15.81 -7.54
C ILE A 187 22.48 15.31 -8.38
N SER A 188 22.52 15.39 -9.71
CA SER A 188 21.52 14.76 -10.57
C SER A 188 22.10 13.52 -11.24
N THR A 189 21.32 12.45 -11.32
CA THR A 189 21.62 11.14 -11.94
C THR A 189 22.54 10.23 -11.13
N ILE A 190 22.04 9.73 -9.99
CA ILE A 190 22.31 8.34 -9.63
C ILE A 190 21.27 7.51 -10.39
N ASP A 191 21.64 7.05 -11.57
CA ASP A 191 20.94 5.95 -12.22
C ASP A 191 21.11 4.71 -11.32
N ILE A 192 19.99 4.22 -10.81
CA ILE A 192 19.88 3.05 -9.91
C ILE A 192 20.29 1.73 -10.60
N ASN A 193 20.68 1.77 -11.88
CA ASN A 193 20.92 0.57 -12.70
C ASN A 193 22.34 -0.04 -12.63
N ILE A 194 23.26 0.45 -11.80
CA ILE A 194 24.63 -0.13 -11.71
C ILE A 194 24.84 -0.98 -10.44
N LEU A 195 23.88 -1.05 -9.51
CA LEU A 195 24.05 -1.85 -8.28
C LEU A 195 23.57 -3.32 -8.38
N MET A 196 23.22 -3.80 -9.57
CA MET A 196 22.69 -5.16 -9.80
C MET A 196 23.67 -6.12 -10.48
N LEU A 197 24.97 -5.80 -10.58
CA LEU A 197 25.95 -6.68 -11.25
C LEU A 197 27.11 -7.20 -10.38
N ILE A 198 27.09 -7.03 -9.05
CA ILE A 198 28.21 -7.48 -8.17
C ILE A 198 27.77 -8.45 -7.05
N VAL A 199 26.50 -8.88 -6.99
CA VAL A 199 26.15 -9.99 -6.09
C VAL A 199 25.28 -11.00 -6.83
N LEU A 200 25.96 -12.06 -7.27
CA LEU A 200 25.49 -13.34 -7.85
C LEU A 200 25.11 -13.32 -9.34
#